data_AF-A0A919Y3J6-F1
#
_entry.id   AF-A0A919Y3J6-F1
#
_cell.length_a   1.000
_cell.length_b   1.000
_cell.length_c   1.000
_cell.angle_alpha   90.00
_cell.angle_beta   90.00
_cell.angle_gamma   90.00
#
_symmetry.space_group_name_H-M   'P 1'
#
loop_
_entity.id
_entity.type
_entity.pdbx_description
1 polymer ?
#
loop_
_entity_poly.entity_id
_entity_poly.type
_entity_poly.pdbx_seq_one_letter_code
_entity_poly.pdbx_strand_id
1 'polypeptide(L)'
;MAKTTSEMVEEFSGFISYVQELGGLSEEHWNNPIAEGKWTLKDIVSHMMLWDKYFYEEGIEKITLGQPVTVKHLNFNEFNANAMEYAKGQTKDSMIKQFVECRSKIINVVSELPEEDRLKEYKDGDGKKFSIRGYLRGFVPHDKHHRKQIDKYLKSIVER
;
A
#
# COMPACT_ATOMS: atom_id res chain seq x y z
N MET A 1 8.37 12.49 -20.27
CA MET A 1 9.39 12.57 -19.21
C MET A 1 9.06 11.54 -18.13
N ALA A 2 10.05 11.04 -17.39
CA ALA A 2 9.80 10.14 -16.27
C ALA A 2 9.26 10.93 -15.08
N LYS A 3 8.26 10.38 -14.36
CA LYS A 3 7.69 11.03 -13.17
C LYS A 3 8.77 11.35 -12.12
N THR A 4 8.68 12.53 -11.54
CA THR A 4 9.41 12.97 -10.35
C THR A 4 8.94 12.20 -9.11
N THR A 5 9.69 12.25 -8.03
CA THR A 5 9.26 11.61 -6.77
C THR A 5 8.01 12.30 -6.22
N SER A 6 7.91 13.63 -6.32
CA SER A 6 6.73 14.39 -5.86
C SER A 6 5.45 13.99 -6.60
N GLU A 7 5.49 13.86 -7.93
CA GLU A 7 4.35 13.37 -8.72
C GLU A 7 3.95 11.93 -8.36
N MET A 8 4.92 11.08 -7.96
CA MET A 8 4.61 9.73 -7.50
C MET A 8 3.96 9.75 -6.11
N VAL A 9 4.42 10.60 -5.19
CA VAL A 9 3.82 10.76 -3.86
C VAL A 9 2.39 11.27 -3.98
N GLU A 10 2.14 12.25 -4.83
CA GLU A 10 0.79 12.76 -5.10
C GLU A 10 -0.13 11.63 -5.60
N GLU A 11 0.32 10.86 -6.60
CA GLU A 11 -0.44 9.73 -7.12
C GLU A 11 -0.66 8.63 -6.05
N PHE A 12 0.35 8.35 -5.23
CA PHE A 12 0.28 7.38 -4.15
C PHE A 12 -0.69 7.82 -3.03
N SER A 13 -0.78 9.13 -2.79
CA SER A 13 -1.71 9.73 -1.84
C SER A 13 -3.16 9.63 -2.29
N GLY A 14 -3.42 9.71 -3.60
CA GLY A 14 -4.77 9.58 -4.16
C GLY A 14 -5.46 8.24 -3.84
N PHE A 15 -4.70 7.20 -3.50
CA PHE A 15 -5.28 5.92 -3.10
C PHE A 15 -5.94 5.98 -1.70
N ILE A 16 -5.54 6.93 -0.83
CA ILE A 16 -6.22 7.18 0.45
C ILE A 16 -7.68 7.53 0.20
N SER A 17 -7.93 8.55 -0.61
CA SER A 17 -9.29 9.00 -0.93
C SER A 17 -10.10 7.88 -1.58
N TYR A 18 -9.49 7.12 -2.48
CA TYR A 18 -10.13 5.97 -3.09
C TYR A 18 -10.58 4.91 -2.07
N VAL A 19 -9.72 4.54 -1.10
CA VAL A 19 -10.10 3.57 -0.05
C VAL A 19 -11.17 4.13 0.89
N GLN A 20 -11.14 5.44 1.17
CA GLN A 20 -12.18 6.09 1.97
C GLN A 20 -13.55 6.07 1.26
N GLU A 21 -13.58 6.30 -0.06
CA GLU A 21 -14.80 6.23 -0.87
C GLU A 21 -15.45 4.83 -0.82
N LEU A 22 -14.64 3.76 -0.79
CA LEU A 22 -15.13 2.38 -0.61
C LEU A 22 -15.85 2.16 0.72
N GLY A 23 -15.67 3.04 1.71
CA GLY A 23 -16.39 3.01 2.99
C GLY A 23 -17.92 3.18 2.84
N GLY A 24 -18.37 3.76 1.72
CA GLY A 24 -19.79 3.85 1.38
C GLY A 24 -20.46 2.50 1.09
N LEU A 25 -19.67 1.45 0.83
CA LEU A 25 -20.19 0.09 0.62
C LEU A 25 -20.58 -0.57 1.94
N SER A 26 -21.52 -1.52 1.88
CA SER A 26 -21.90 -2.34 3.03
C SER A 26 -20.74 -3.24 3.49
N GLU A 27 -20.82 -3.70 4.75
CA GLU A 27 -19.87 -4.67 5.30
C GLU A 27 -19.84 -5.97 4.45
N GLU A 28 -20.98 -6.36 3.87
CA GLU A 28 -21.09 -7.53 3.00
C GLU A 28 -20.17 -7.41 1.77
N HIS A 29 -20.15 -6.27 1.09
CA HIS A 29 -19.26 -6.05 -0.06
C HIS A 29 -17.78 -6.11 0.33
N TRP A 30 -17.45 -5.74 1.56
CA TRP A 30 -16.09 -5.83 2.08
C TRP A 30 -15.66 -7.26 2.40
N ASN A 31 -16.61 -8.15 2.70
CA ASN A 31 -16.37 -9.54 3.09
C ASN A 31 -16.60 -10.55 1.97
N ASN A 32 -17.19 -10.15 0.85
CA ASN A 32 -17.40 -11.02 -0.31
C ASN A 32 -16.26 -10.89 -1.34
N PRO A 33 -15.87 -12.00 -2.00
CA PRO A 33 -14.93 -11.96 -3.10
C PRO A 33 -15.35 -10.98 -4.20
N ILE A 34 -14.39 -10.23 -4.74
CA ILE A 34 -14.67 -9.30 -5.86
C ILE A 34 -14.99 -10.02 -7.18
N ALA A 35 -14.68 -11.31 -7.25
CA ALA A 35 -15.07 -12.27 -8.28
C ALA A 35 -14.81 -13.69 -7.77
N GLU A 36 -15.31 -14.70 -8.46
CA GLU A 36 -15.06 -16.10 -8.13
C GLU A 36 -13.54 -16.40 -8.04
N GLY A 37 -13.12 -17.00 -6.92
CA GLY A 37 -11.73 -17.32 -6.64
C GLY A 37 -10.80 -16.10 -6.45
N LYS A 38 -11.34 -14.89 -6.29
CA LYS A 38 -10.56 -13.67 -6.01
C LYS A 38 -10.69 -13.25 -4.55
N TRP A 39 -9.81 -12.32 -4.17
CA TRP A 39 -9.79 -11.72 -2.84
C TRP A 39 -11.03 -10.85 -2.58
N THR A 40 -11.34 -10.63 -1.32
CA THR A 40 -12.32 -9.63 -0.89
C THR A 40 -11.73 -8.22 -0.96
N LEU A 41 -12.56 -7.17 -0.84
CA LEU A 41 -12.02 -5.80 -0.71
C LEU A 41 -11.14 -5.68 0.55
N LYS A 42 -11.55 -6.32 1.64
CA LYS A 42 -10.82 -6.26 2.90
C LYS A 42 -9.46 -6.95 2.81
N ASP A 43 -9.36 -8.07 2.09
CA ASP A 43 -8.08 -8.73 1.81
C ASP A 43 -7.15 -7.81 1.02
N ILE A 44 -7.65 -7.14 -0.01
CA ILE A 44 -6.87 -6.21 -0.85
C ILE A 44 -6.38 -5.01 -0.02
N VAL A 45 -7.27 -4.37 0.73
CA VAL A 45 -6.85 -3.20 1.54
C VAL A 45 -5.85 -3.63 2.63
N SER A 46 -6.04 -4.79 3.23
CA SER A 46 -5.11 -5.37 4.22
C SER A 46 -3.73 -5.66 3.62
N HIS A 47 -3.67 -6.28 2.43
CA HIS A 47 -2.38 -6.60 1.80
C HIS A 47 -1.61 -5.33 1.45
N MET A 48 -2.30 -4.32 0.92
CA MET A 48 -1.68 -3.03 0.61
C MET A 48 -1.14 -2.36 1.88
N MET A 49 -1.96 -2.30 2.94
CA MET A 49 -1.57 -1.72 4.22
C MET A 49 -0.38 -2.43 4.85
N LEU A 50 -0.34 -3.77 4.87
CA LEU A 50 0.77 -4.48 5.52
C LEU A 50 2.08 -4.33 4.74
N TRP A 51 2.03 -4.28 3.41
CA TRP A 51 3.22 -3.94 2.63
C TRP A 51 3.69 -2.52 2.89
N ASP A 52 2.77 -1.56 2.97
CA ASP A 52 3.09 -0.18 3.35
C ASP A 52 3.78 -0.13 4.72
N LYS A 53 3.19 -0.80 5.71
CA LYS A 53 3.75 -0.90 7.06
C LYS A 53 5.16 -1.49 7.05
N TYR A 54 5.37 -2.59 6.33
CA TYR A 54 6.67 -3.25 6.23
C TYR A 54 7.74 -2.33 5.65
N PHE A 55 7.47 -1.69 4.50
CA PHE A 55 8.43 -0.80 3.86
C PHE A 55 8.66 0.49 4.64
N TYR A 56 7.65 0.95 5.38
CA TYR A 56 7.79 2.06 6.31
C TYR A 56 8.76 1.69 7.44
N GLU A 57 8.47 0.64 8.20
CA GLU A 57 9.21 0.26 9.42
C GLU A 57 10.65 -0.19 9.11
N GLU A 58 10.84 -0.97 8.05
CA GLU A 58 12.15 -1.57 7.72
C GLU A 58 13.00 -0.70 6.77
N GLY A 59 12.39 0.32 6.16
CA GLY A 59 13.03 1.13 5.12
C GLY A 59 12.96 2.62 5.40
N ILE A 60 11.77 3.19 5.19
CA ILE A 60 11.58 4.65 5.18
C ILE A 60 11.91 5.26 6.54
N GLU A 61 11.38 4.68 7.63
CA GLU A 61 11.64 5.15 8.99
C GLU A 61 13.13 5.00 9.36
N LYS A 62 13.76 3.88 8.99
CA LYS A 62 15.20 3.67 9.21
C LYS A 62 16.03 4.76 8.56
N ILE A 63 15.70 5.15 7.33
CA ILE A 63 16.36 6.25 6.63
C ILE A 63 16.23 7.55 7.42
N THR A 64 15.03 7.90 7.89
CA THR A 64 14.82 9.14 8.65
C THR A 64 15.54 9.16 9.99
N LEU A 65 15.75 8.00 10.59
CA LEU A 65 16.48 7.84 11.86
C LEU A 65 18.00 7.71 11.67
N GLY A 66 18.50 7.74 10.43
CA GLY A 66 19.91 7.50 10.13
C GLY A 66 20.36 6.06 10.45
N GLN A 67 19.43 5.12 10.53
CA GLN A 67 19.68 3.70 10.80
C GLN A 67 19.89 2.92 9.50
N PRO A 68 20.57 1.76 9.55
CA PRO A 68 20.64 0.85 8.41
C PRO A 68 19.23 0.40 7.96
N VAL A 69 19.00 0.40 6.66
CA VAL A 69 17.78 -0.19 6.05
C VAL A 69 17.82 -1.70 6.24
N THR A 70 16.72 -2.27 6.68
CA THR A 70 16.58 -3.69 7.04
C THR A 70 15.54 -4.43 6.20
N VAL A 71 14.97 -3.79 5.18
CA VAL A 71 14.12 -4.42 4.15
C VAL A 71 14.79 -5.67 3.58
N LYS A 72 14.03 -6.74 3.39
CA LYS A 72 14.49 -8.03 2.86
C LYS A 72 13.47 -8.56 1.86
N HIS A 73 13.92 -9.51 1.05
CA HIS A 73 13.03 -10.35 0.28
C HIS A 73 12.23 -11.26 1.22
N LEU A 74 10.90 -11.12 1.18
CA LEU A 74 9.97 -11.98 1.89
C LEU A 74 9.33 -12.98 0.93
N ASN A 75 8.85 -14.10 1.47
CA ASN A 75 7.94 -14.99 0.74
C ASN A 75 6.59 -14.28 0.55
N PHE A 76 6.32 -13.83 -0.68
CA PHE A 76 5.11 -13.05 -0.98
C PHE A 76 3.82 -13.83 -0.73
N ASN A 77 3.82 -15.15 -0.95
CA ASN A 77 2.63 -15.97 -0.71
C ASN A 77 2.30 -16.05 0.78
N GLU A 78 3.32 -16.24 1.61
CA GLU A 78 3.17 -16.29 3.06
C GLU A 78 2.77 -14.91 3.62
N PHE A 79 3.43 -13.84 3.16
CA PHE A 79 3.09 -12.48 3.56
C PHE A 79 1.64 -12.12 3.21
N ASN A 80 1.22 -12.41 1.98
CA ASN A 80 -0.14 -12.13 1.53
C ASN A 80 -1.16 -13.01 2.26
N ALA A 81 -0.84 -14.28 2.54
CA ALA A 81 -1.71 -15.14 3.35
C ALA A 81 -1.90 -14.58 4.77
N ASN A 82 -0.83 -14.08 5.39
CA ASN A 82 -0.91 -13.41 6.69
C ASN A 82 -1.74 -12.13 6.63
N ALA A 83 -1.66 -11.37 5.53
CA ALA A 83 -2.50 -10.19 5.33
C ALA A 83 -3.98 -10.53 5.21
N MET A 84 -4.32 -11.62 4.51
CA MET A 84 -5.68 -12.13 4.41
C MET A 84 -6.18 -12.65 5.77
N GLU A 85 -5.33 -13.34 6.54
CA GLU A 85 -5.70 -13.81 7.88
C GLU A 85 -5.96 -12.63 8.82
N TYR A 86 -5.09 -11.62 8.79
CA TYR A 86 -5.27 -10.37 9.54
C TYR A 86 -6.59 -9.69 9.21
N ALA A 87 -6.97 -9.66 7.92
CA ALA A 87 -8.20 -9.04 7.43
C ALA A 87 -9.48 -9.66 8.04
N LYS A 88 -9.48 -10.96 8.36
CA LYS A 88 -10.65 -11.65 8.93
C LYS A 88 -11.08 -11.07 10.28
N GLY A 89 -10.12 -10.62 11.09
CA GLY A 89 -10.38 -10.03 12.40
C GLY A 89 -10.79 -8.56 12.38
N GLN A 90 -10.89 -7.92 11.21
CA GLN A 90 -11.16 -6.49 11.08
C GLN A 90 -12.57 -6.21 10.53
N THR A 91 -13.18 -5.12 11.00
CA THR A 91 -14.34 -4.50 10.34
C THR A 91 -13.87 -3.65 9.16
N LYS A 92 -14.78 -3.30 8.24
CA LYS A 92 -14.46 -2.37 7.14
C LYS A 92 -13.89 -1.04 7.65
N ASP A 93 -14.51 -0.46 8.68
CA ASP A 93 -14.13 0.86 9.19
C ASP A 93 -12.75 0.82 9.87
N SER A 94 -12.46 -0.26 10.60
CA SER A 94 -11.14 -0.50 11.19
C SER A 94 -10.08 -0.64 10.08
N MET A 95 -10.38 -1.39 9.02
CA MET A 95 -9.45 -1.59 7.91
C MET A 95 -9.14 -0.30 7.16
N ILE A 96 -10.18 0.50 6.82
CA ILE A 96 -10.02 1.81 6.18
C ILE A 96 -9.17 2.72 7.06
N LYS A 97 -9.50 2.83 8.35
CA LYS A 97 -8.78 3.69 9.29
C LYS A 97 -7.30 3.34 9.34
N GLN A 98 -6.97 2.07 9.51
CA GLN A 98 -5.58 1.63 9.61
C GLN A 98 -4.80 1.82 8.29
N PHE A 99 -5.44 1.55 7.15
CA PHE A 99 -4.84 1.84 5.84
C PHE A 99 -4.52 3.33 5.71
N VAL A 100 -5.49 4.20 6.00
CA VAL A 100 -5.32 5.66 5.91
C VAL A 100 -4.19 6.13 6.84
N GLU A 101 -4.17 5.66 8.09
CA GLU A 101 -3.12 6.01 9.05
C GLU A 101 -1.72 5.58 8.57
N CYS A 102 -1.59 4.33 8.10
CA CYS A 102 -0.32 3.80 7.61
C CYS A 102 0.18 4.56 6.37
N ARG A 103 -0.69 4.73 5.37
CA ARG A 103 -0.37 5.41 4.12
C ARG A 103 -0.02 6.89 4.35
N SER A 104 -0.75 7.57 5.24
CA SER A 104 -0.50 8.97 5.56
C SER A 104 0.87 9.19 6.22
N LYS A 105 1.30 8.26 7.10
CA LYS A 105 2.65 8.33 7.71
C LYS A 105 3.75 8.32 6.64
N ILE A 106 3.64 7.42 5.66
CA ILE A 106 4.59 7.33 4.55
C ILE A 106 4.60 8.63 3.75
N ILE A 107 3.42 9.14 3.38
CA ILE A 107 3.31 10.37 2.57
C ILE A 107 3.90 11.56 3.30
N ASN A 108 3.58 11.75 4.57
CA ASN A 108 4.09 12.87 5.37
C ASN A 108 5.62 12.83 5.44
N VAL A 109 6.18 11.70 5.85
CA VAL A 109 7.63 11.52 5.95
C VAL A 109 8.32 11.75 4.60
N VAL A 110 7.83 11.14 3.53
CA VAL A 110 8.47 11.26 2.21
C VAL A 110 8.30 12.67 1.63
N SER A 111 7.21 13.37 1.92
CA SER A 111 7.00 14.73 1.42
C SER A 111 7.92 15.74 2.08
N GLU A 112 8.27 15.54 3.34
CA GLU A 112 9.16 16.41 4.13
C GLU A 112 10.65 16.19 3.82
N LEU A 113 11.02 15.05 3.25
CA LEU A 113 12.41 14.75 2.91
C LEU A 113 12.92 15.61 1.72
N PRO A 114 14.17 16.10 1.79
CA PRO A 114 14.86 16.71 0.66
C PRO A 114 14.86 15.81 -0.57
N GLU A 115 14.82 16.39 -1.77
CA GLU A 115 14.78 15.60 -3.00
C GLU A 115 15.96 14.63 -3.13
N GLU A 116 17.16 15.05 -2.73
CA GLU A 116 18.37 14.22 -2.72
C GLU A 116 18.20 12.95 -1.88
N ASP A 117 17.61 13.05 -0.68
CA ASP A 117 17.39 11.91 0.21
C ASP A 117 16.33 10.95 -0.35
N ARG A 118 15.35 11.46 -1.10
CA ARG A 118 14.36 10.63 -1.78
C ARG A 118 14.95 9.84 -2.95
N LEU A 119 16.03 10.33 -3.54
CA LEU A 119 16.75 9.71 -4.66
C LEU A 119 17.92 8.83 -4.22
N LYS A 120 18.41 9.02 -2.98
CA LYS A 120 19.55 8.29 -2.44
C LYS A 120 19.31 6.79 -2.40
N GLU A 121 20.35 6.05 -2.79
CA GLU A 121 20.37 4.59 -2.71
C GLU A 121 21.03 4.13 -1.41
N TYR A 122 20.43 3.13 -0.79
CA TYR A 122 20.86 2.44 0.43
C TYR A 122 21.06 0.96 0.12
N LYS A 123 21.77 0.25 1.00
CA LYS A 123 21.76 -1.21 0.98
C LYS A 123 20.63 -1.70 1.88
N ASP A 124 19.80 -2.59 1.37
CA ASP A 124 18.80 -3.30 2.15
C ASP A 124 19.42 -4.43 2.98
N GLY A 125 18.59 -5.13 3.75
CA GLY A 125 18.96 -6.26 4.59
C GLY A 125 19.47 -7.49 3.82
N ASP A 126 19.30 -7.54 2.50
CA ASP A 126 19.88 -8.55 1.61
C ASP A 126 21.11 -8.03 0.84
N GLY A 127 21.54 -6.80 1.12
CA GLY A 127 22.66 -6.13 0.46
C GLY A 127 22.35 -5.57 -0.93
N LYS A 128 21.07 -5.57 -1.35
CA LYS A 128 20.62 -5.01 -2.63
C LYS A 128 20.30 -3.52 -2.49
N LYS A 129 20.10 -2.84 -3.62
CA LYS A 129 19.79 -1.42 -3.65
C LYS A 129 18.35 -1.16 -3.20
N PHE A 130 18.18 -0.24 -2.27
CA PHE A 130 16.90 0.31 -1.84
C PHE A 130 16.89 1.83 -1.97
N SER A 131 15.75 2.41 -2.36
CA SER A 131 15.53 3.86 -2.31
C SER A 131 14.03 4.13 -2.18
N ILE A 132 13.67 5.29 -1.61
CA ILE A 132 12.28 5.73 -1.49
C ILE A 132 11.64 5.85 -2.88
N ARG A 133 12.36 6.44 -3.85
CA ARG A 133 11.90 6.49 -5.24
C ARG A 133 11.72 5.09 -5.84
N GLY A 134 12.59 4.14 -5.54
CA GLY A 134 12.47 2.75 -5.98
C GLY A 134 11.19 2.09 -5.45
N TYR A 135 10.92 2.26 -4.16
CA TYR A 135 9.68 1.81 -3.52
C TYR A 135 8.45 2.41 -4.21
N LEU A 136 8.37 3.74 -4.37
CA LEU A 136 7.23 4.40 -5.02
C LEU A 136 7.03 3.95 -6.47
N ARG A 137 8.13 3.72 -7.21
CA ARG A 137 8.07 3.19 -8.58
C ARG A 137 7.46 1.79 -8.65
N GLY A 138 7.61 0.98 -7.61
CA GLY A 138 6.97 -0.34 -7.52
C GLY A 138 5.52 -0.25 -7.06
N PHE A 139 5.23 0.59 -6.07
CA PHE A 139 3.94 0.60 -5.38
C PHE A 139 2.85 1.44 -6.06
N VAL A 140 3.21 2.53 -6.75
CA VAL A 140 2.22 3.32 -7.51
C VAL A 140 1.56 2.51 -8.63
N PRO A 141 2.27 1.72 -9.46
CA PRO A 141 1.64 0.81 -10.41
C PRO A 141 0.85 -0.33 -9.75
N HIS A 142 1.29 -0.80 -8.58
CA HIS A 142 0.60 -1.83 -7.80
C HIS A 142 -0.77 -1.35 -7.30
N ASP A 143 -0.85 -0.13 -6.78
CA ASP A 143 -2.11 0.53 -6.43
C ASP A 143 -3.06 0.59 -7.65
N LYS A 144 -2.55 1.01 -8.82
CA LYS A 144 -3.35 1.04 -10.05
C LYS A 144 -3.86 -0.34 -10.48
N HIS A 145 -3.07 -1.38 -10.26
CA HIS A 145 -3.49 -2.75 -10.57
C HIS A 145 -4.71 -3.14 -9.73
N HIS A 146 -4.65 -2.93 -8.41
CA HIS A 146 -5.75 -3.26 -7.52
C HIS A 146 -6.95 -2.34 -7.68
N ARG A 147 -6.74 -1.04 -7.93
CA ARG A 147 -7.82 -0.12 -8.30
C ARG A 147 -8.64 -0.65 -9.47
N LYS A 148 -7.99 -1.10 -10.55
CA LYS A 148 -8.69 -1.66 -11.72
C LYS A 148 -9.53 -2.90 -11.38
N GLN A 149 -9.04 -3.76 -10.48
CA GLN A 149 -9.80 -4.94 -10.03
C GLN A 149 -11.04 -4.51 -9.25
N ILE A 150 -10.89 -3.55 -8.33
CA ILE A 150 -11.99 -3.03 -7.52
C ILE A 150 -12.98 -2.25 -8.40
N ASP A 151 -12.53 -1.38 -9.30
CA ASP A 151 -13.39 -0.64 -10.24
C ASP A 151 -14.26 -1.61 -11.09
N LYS A 152 -13.69 -2.74 -11.51
CA LYS A 152 -14.44 -3.77 -12.24
C LYS A 152 -15.54 -4.39 -11.37
N TYR A 153 -15.27 -4.58 -10.08
CA TYR A 153 -16.26 -5.05 -9.12
C TYR A 153 -17.35 -4.00 -8.85
N LEU A 154 -16.97 -2.73 -8.67
CA LEU A 154 -17.92 -1.64 -8.47
C LEU A 154 -18.90 -1.51 -9.64
N LYS A 155 -18.43 -1.68 -10.88
CA LYS A 155 -19.31 -1.70 -12.06
C LYS A 155 -20.28 -2.89 -12.02
N SER A 156 -19.81 -4.07 -11.62
CA SER A 156 -20.66 -5.28 -11.61
C SER A 156 -21.74 -5.29 -10.53
N ILE A 157 -21.62 -4.44 -9.49
CA ILE A 157 -22.66 -4.27 -8.47
C ILE A 157 -23.66 -3.16 -8.82
N VAL A 158 -23.27 -2.17 -9.65
CA VAL A 158 -24.16 -1.09 -10.10
C VAL A 158 -25.02 -1.53 -11.30
N GLU A 159 -24.51 -2.43 -12.14
CA GLU A 159 -25.23 -2.99 -13.29
C GLU A 159 -26.22 -4.11 -12.92
N ARG A 160 -26.37 -4.42 -11.63
CA ARG A 160 -27.34 -5.38 -11.09
C ARG A 160 -28.56 -4.68 -10.52
#